data_AF-A0A6P9CA08-F1
#
_entry.id   AF-A0A6P9CA08-F1
#
_cell.length_a   1.000
_cell.length_b   1.000
_cell.length_c   1.000
_cell.angle_alpha   90.00
_cell.angle_beta   90.00
_cell.angle_gamma   90.00
#
_symmetry.space_group_name_H-M   'P 1'
#
loop_
_entity.id
_entity.type
_entity.pdbx_description
1 polymer ?
#
loop_
_entity_poly.entity_id
_entity_poly.type
_entity_poly.pdbx_seq_one_letter_code
_entity_poly.pdbx_strand_id
1 'polypeptide(L)'
;MSRNFITISPCSSAQVADIQVTNQIFGLSQTEPGSFLYYSPFDGFLGLAFPSLSASGATPVFDNMMSENLVSQDLFSVFMSSDGKKGSFVMFGGIDDSYFTGNLNWVPLSAETYWQIPMDSITVNGQAIACSGGCQAIVDTGTSLLAGPPSAIASIQNFIGSQYSNGQYIVNCNAINKLPDIVFTINGIQYPLSASAYIRQFPSYCMSGFENIAFQYDLWILGDVFIRQYYSVFDRANNQIGLAPVAK
;
A
#
# COMPACT_ATOMS: atom_id res chain seq x y z
N MET A 1 14.06 -6.68 -27.09
CA MET A 1 12.61 -6.99 -27.06
C MET A 1 12.41 -8.25 -26.22
N SER A 2 12.29 -8.11 -24.90
CA SER A 2 11.89 -9.21 -24.02
C SER A 2 10.38 -9.36 -24.13
N ARG A 3 9.92 -10.39 -24.84
CA ARG A 3 8.51 -10.77 -24.85
C ARG A 3 8.25 -11.61 -23.61
N ASN A 4 7.65 -11.02 -22.58
CA ASN A 4 7.11 -11.77 -21.45
C ASN A 4 5.90 -12.56 -21.96
N PHE A 5 6.03 -13.88 -22.09
CA PHE A 5 4.90 -14.75 -22.32
C PHE A 5 4.46 -15.30 -20.96
N ILE A 6 3.31 -14.85 -20.48
CA ILE A 6 2.55 -15.54 -19.44
C ILE A 6 1.73 -16.59 -20.17
N THR A 7 1.88 -17.87 -19.83
CA THR A 7 0.88 -18.86 -20.25
C THR A 7 -0.29 -18.72 -19.29
N ILE A 8 -1.47 -18.46 -19.84
CA ILE A 8 -2.71 -18.49 -19.07
C ILE A 8 -3.11 -19.96 -18.94
N SER A 9 -3.10 -20.49 -17.72
CA SER A 9 -3.60 -21.85 -17.47
C SER A 9 -5.14 -21.85 -17.57
N PRO A 10 -5.77 -22.74 -18.36
CA PRO A 10 -7.21 -22.86 -18.37
C PRO A 10 -7.69 -23.51 -17.06
N CYS A 11 -8.48 -22.75 -16.29
CA CYS A 11 -9.34 -23.13 -15.16
C CYS A 11 -8.80 -24.23 -14.22
N SER A 12 -8.12 -23.82 -13.15
CA SER A 12 -7.89 -24.65 -11.95
C SER A 12 -8.55 -24.00 -10.73
N SER A 13 -8.85 -24.77 -9.69
CA SER A 13 -9.28 -24.18 -8.43
C SER A 13 -8.09 -23.55 -7.71
N ALA A 14 -8.25 -22.34 -7.20
CA ALA A 14 -7.29 -21.69 -6.31
C ALA A 14 -7.83 -21.71 -4.88
N GLN A 15 -7.02 -22.12 -3.91
CA GLN A 15 -7.36 -22.01 -2.50
C GLN A 15 -6.63 -20.81 -1.90
N VAL A 16 -7.38 -19.85 -1.38
CA VAL A 16 -6.85 -18.66 -0.70
C VAL A 16 -7.46 -18.61 0.69
N ALA A 17 -6.61 -18.72 1.70
CA ALA A 17 -7.06 -19.05 3.06
C ALA A 17 -7.93 -20.33 3.04
N ASP A 18 -9.15 -20.26 3.55
CA ASP A 18 -10.15 -21.32 3.57
C ASP A 18 -11.15 -21.24 2.41
N ILE A 19 -10.98 -20.28 1.49
CA ILE A 19 -11.88 -20.05 0.35
C ILE A 19 -11.35 -20.79 -0.89
N GLN A 20 -12.17 -21.67 -1.46
CA GLN A 20 -11.89 -22.32 -2.73
C GLN A 20 -12.56 -21.56 -3.88
N VAL A 21 -11.76 -20.86 -4.69
CA VAL A 21 -12.21 -20.13 -5.88
C VAL A 21 -12.12 -21.06 -7.08
N THR A 22 -13.25 -21.29 -7.75
CA THR A 22 -13.29 -22.23 -8.88
C THR A 22 -12.93 -21.53 -10.18
N ASN A 23 -12.36 -22.27 -11.14
CA ASN A 23 -12.04 -21.73 -12.46
C ASN A 23 -11.17 -20.45 -12.45
N GLN A 24 -10.31 -20.31 -11.44
CA GLN A 24 -9.44 -19.14 -11.30
C GLN A 24 -8.40 -19.12 -12.42
N ILE A 25 -8.41 -18.04 -13.18
CA ILE A 25 -7.38 -17.74 -14.16
C ILE A 25 -6.14 -17.18 -13.44
N PHE A 26 -4.96 -17.70 -13.75
CA PHE A 26 -3.70 -17.17 -13.22
C PHE A 26 -2.57 -17.33 -14.23
N GLY A 27 -1.54 -16.51 -14.05
CA GLY A 27 -0.37 -16.53 -14.92
C GLY A 27 0.64 -17.57 -14.48
N LEU A 28 1.12 -18.37 -15.44
CA LEU A 28 2.32 -19.19 -15.27
C LEU A 28 3.51 -18.45 -15.89
N SER A 29 4.50 -18.13 -15.06
CA SER A 29 5.71 -17.47 -15.52
C SER A 29 6.52 -18.41 -16.43
N GLN A 30 7.11 -17.85 -17.49
CA GLN A 30 8.08 -18.56 -18.32
C GLN A 30 9.50 -18.02 -18.12
N THR A 31 9.60 -16.71 -17.87
CA THR A 31 10.85 -16.01 -17.66
C THR A 31 10.66 -14.90 -16.62
N GLU A 32 11.58 -14.82 -15.66
CA GLU A 32 11.58 -13.84 -14.58
C GLU A 32 12.92 -13.10 -14.59
N PRO A 33 13.06 -12.01 -15.37
CA PRO A 33 14.32 -11.30 -15.50
C PRO A 33 14.65 -10.48 -14.24
N GLY A 34 15.95 -10.31 -13.97
CA GLY A 34 16.45 -9.53 -12.84
C GLY A 34 16.70 -10.38 -11.60
N SER A 35 17.21 -9.76 -10.54
CA SER A 35 17.57 -10.45 -9.30
C SER A 35 16.54 -10.29 -8.18
N PHE A 36 15.58 -9.38 -8.31
CA PHE A 36 14.58 -9.11 -7.28
C PHE A 36 13.82 -10.38 -6.89
N LEU A 37 13.18 -11.05 -7.87
CA LEU A 37 12.42 -12.29 -7.62
C LEU A 37 13.31 -13.43 -7.13
N TYR A 38 14.59 -13.48 -7.54
CA TYR A 38 15.54 -14.49 -7.06
C TYR A 38 15.83 -14.37 -5.55
N TYR A 39 15.83 -13.15 -5.02
CA TYR A 39 16.08 -12.89 -3.59
C TYR A 39 14.79 -12.68 -2.78
N SER A 40 13.62 -12.72 -3.43
CA SER A 40 12.34 -12.58 -2.77
C SER A 40 11.98 -13.84 -1.98
N PRO A 41 11.37 -13.72 -0.79
CA PRO A 41 10.93 -14.86 0.00
C PRO A 41 9.57 -15.43 -0.45
N PHE A 42 9.04 -14.97 -1.59
CA PHE A 42 7.73 -15.34 -2.13
C PHE A 42 7.85 -15.84 -3.57
N ASP A 43 6.98 -16.76 -3.96
CA ASP A 43 7.00 -17.41 -5.29
C ASP A 43 6.23 -16.61 -6.36
N GLY A 44 5.38 -15.66 -5.96
CA GLY A 44 4.56 -14.90 -6.90
C GLY A 44 3.70 -13.83 -6.23
N PHE A 45 2.77 -13.28 -7.00
CA PHE A 45 1.89 -12.19 -6.58
C PHE A 45 0.42 -12.57 -6.72
N LEU A 46 -0.40 -12.13 -5.76
CA LEU A 46 -1.86 -12.15 -5.85
C LEU A 46 -2.35 -10.70 -5.88
N GLY A 47 -2.76 -10.23 -7.06
CA GLY A 47 -3.25 -8.87 -7.24
C GLY A 47 -4.67 -8.68 -6.69
N LEU A 48 -4.87 -7.62 -5.92
CA LEU A 48 -6.16 -7.27 -5.29
C LEU A 48 -6.73 -5.91 -5.77
N ALA A 49 -6.19 -5.36 -6.85
CA ALA A 49 -6.70 -4.15 -7.51
C ALA A 49 -7.84 -4.49 -8.50
N PHE A 50 -8.31 -3.50 -9.26
CA PHE A 50 -9.47 -3.64 -10.15
C PHE A 50 -9.14 -4.39 -11.46
N PRO A 51 -10.13 -5.06 -12.09
CA PRO A 51 -9.95 -5.75 -13.37
C PRO A 51 -9.42 -4.86 -14.50
N SER A 52 -9.67 -3.55 -14.44
CA SER A 52 -9.21 -2.55 -15.42
C SER A 52 -7.68 -2.48 -15.56
N LEU A 53 -6.94 -2.86 -14.51
CA LEU A 53 -5.47 -2.93 -14.52
C LEU A 53 -4.94 -4.32 -14.87
N SER A 54 -5.80 -5.33 -14.98
CA SER A 54 -5.36 -6.71 -15.17
C SER A 54 -4.75 -6.90 -16.55
N ALA A 55 -3.50 -7.36 -16.59
CA ALA A 55 -2.84 -7.71 -17.83
C ALA A 55 -3.61 -8.82 -18.55
N SER A 56 -3.82 -8.65 -19.85
CA SER A 56 -4.60 -9.57 -20.69
C SER A 56 -6.06 -9.78 -20.25
N GLY A 57 -6.60 -8.92 -19.38
CA GLY A 57 -7.98 -9.00 -18.90
C GLY A 57 -8.25 -10.23 -18.02
N ALA A 58 -7.23 -10.78 -17.36
CA ALA A 58 -7.40 -11.91 -16.46
C ALA A 58 -8.24 -11.50 -15.23
N THR A 59 -9.33 -12.22 -14.94
CA THR A 59 -10.20 -11.91 -13.81
C THR A 59 -9.44 -12.03 -12.47
N PRO A 60 -9.36 -10.95 -11.66
CA PRO A 60 -8.72 -11.01 -10.36
C PRO A 60 -9.40 -12.00 -9.41
N VAL A 61 -8.64 -12.52 -8.45
CA VAL A 61 -9.13 -13.55 -7.51
C VAL A 61 -10.33 -13.06 -6.70
N PHE A 62 -10.26 -11.82 -6.20
CA PHE A 62 -11.34 -11.28 -5.39
C PHE A 62 -12.63 -11.04 -6.20
N ASP A 63 -12.51 -10.70 -7.49
CA ASP A 63 -13.66 -10.60 -8.39
C ASP A 63 -14.38 -11.95 -8.57
N ASN A 64 -13.62 -13.04 -8.72
CA ASN A 64 -14.20 -14.38 -8.74
C ASN A 64 -14.86 -14.73 -7.39
N MET A 65 -14.19 -14.45 -6.24
CA MET A 65 -14.78 -14.67 -4.91
C MET A 65 -16.15 -13.99 -4.75
N MET A 66 -16.28 -12.72 -5.18
CA MET A 66 -17.54 -11.98 -5.12
C MET A 66 -18.58 -12.58 -6.08
N SER A 67 -18.22 -12.84 -7.34
CA SER A 67 -19.16 -13.39 -8.33
C SER A 67 -19.67 -14.80 -8.00
N GLU A 68 -18.85 -15.61 -7.34
CA GLU A 68 -19.22 -16.95 -6.85
C GLU A 68 -19.94 -16.90 -5.48
N ASN A 69 -20.15 -15.70 -4.90
CA ASN A 69 -20.74 -15.48 -3.58
C ASN A 69 -20.00 -16.25 -2.45
N LEU A 70 -18.67 -16.29 -2.52
CA LEU A 70 -17.82 -16.98 -1.55
C LEU A 70 -17.47 -16.13 -0.32
N VAL A 71 -17.81 -14.84 -0.36
CA VAL A 71 -17.59 -13.88 0.74
C VAL A 71 -18.93 -13.30 1.20
N SER A 72 -19.02 -12.98 2.49
CA SER A 72 -20.26 -12.41 3.07
C SER A 72 -20.48 -10.93 2.73
N GLN A 73 -19.39 -10.22 2.41
CA GLN A 73 -19.39 -8.82 2.01
C GLN A 73 -18.39 -8.64 0.86
N ASP A 74 -18.72 -7.77 -0.10
CA ASP A 74 -17.83 -7.44 -1.23
C ASP A 74 -16.76 -6.43 -0.80
N LEU A 75 -16.00 -6.80 0.22
CA LEU A 75 -14.86 -6.04 0.73
C LEU A 75 -13.78 -6.99 1.28
N PHE A 76 -12.58 -6.48 1.42
CA PHE A 76 -11.55 -7.13 2.23
C PHE A 76 -10.85 -6.09 3.11
N SER A 77 -10.27 -6.55 4.21
CA SER A 77 -9.55 -5.68 5.14
C SER A 77 -8.13 -6.17 5.38
N VAL A 78 -7.25 -5.24 5.70
CA VAL A 78 -5.82 -5.48 5.88
C VAL A 78 -5.36 -4.87 7.19
N PHE A 79 -4.72 -5.72 8.00
CA PHE A 79 -3.92 -5.31 9.14
C PHE A 79 -2.47 -5.72 8.89
N MET A 80 -1.55 -4.77 9.04
CA MET A 80 -0.12 -5.02 8.96
C MET A 80 0.53 -4.79 10.32
N SER A 81 1.03 -5.87 10.92
CA SER A 81 1.82 -5.79 12.14
C SER A 81 3.15 -5.04 11.90
N SER A 82 3.70 -4.45 12.96
CA SER A 82 5.01 -3.79 12.90
C SER A 82 6.12 -4.79 12.54
N ASP A 83 7.22 -4.29 11.96
CA ASP A 83 8.36 -5.09 11.52
C ASP A 83 8.80 -6.12 12.57
N GLY A 84 8.91 -7.39 12.14
CA GLY A 84 9.34 -8.51 12.97
C GLY A 84 8.27 -9.11 13.89
N LYS A 85 7.06 -8.52 13.96
CA LYS A 85 5.93 -9.09 14.69
C LYS A 85 5.11 -10.03 13.81
N LYS A 86 4.36 -10.92 14.46
CA LYS A 86 3.33 -11.76 13.83
C LYS A 86 1.97 -11.09 13.98
N GLY A 87 1.00 -11.51 13.18
CA GLY A 87 -0.40 -11.12 13.32
C GLY A 87 -0.95 -10.29 12.17
N SER A 88 -0.14 -9.95 11.16
CA SER A 88 -0.66 -9.38 9.92
C SER A 88 -1.67 -10.33 9.27
N PHE A 89 -2.73 -9.80 8.68
CA PHE A 89 -3.73 -10.58 7.96
C PHE A 89 -4.37 -9.79 6.82
N VAL A 90 -4.93 -10.55 5.87
CA VAL A 90 -5.96 -10.08 4.93
C VAL A 90 -7.22 -10.86 5.25
N MET A 91 -8.32 -10.17 5.49
CA MET A 91 -9.62 -10.77 5.77
C MET A 91 -10.55 -10.50 4.60
N PHE A 92 -10.91 -11.55 3.87
CA PHE A 92 -11.89 -11.47 2.79
C PHE A 92 -13.31 -11.55 3.34
N GLY A 93 -14.18 -10.63 2.94
CA GLY A 93 -15.59 -10.65 3.33
C GLY A 93 -15.92 -10.10 4.72
N GLY A 94 -14.97 -9.44 5.38
CA GLY A 94 -15.17 -8.97 6.74
C GLY A 94 -14.21 -7.88 7.21
N ILE A 95 -14.55 -7.33 8.36
CA ILE A 95 -13.84 -6.29 9.09
C ILE A 95 -13.72 -6.79 10.53
N ASP A 96 -12.53 -6.68 11.12
CA ASP A 96 -12.28 -7.02 12.52
C ASP A 96 -12.03 -5.72 13.30
N ASP A 97 -13.01 -5.31 14.10
CA ASP A 97 -12.99 -4.06 14.86
C ASP A 97 -12.01 -4.08 16.04
N SER A 98 -11.52 -5.25 16.44
CA SER A 98 -10.51 -5.37 17.49
C SER A 98 -9.13 -4.84 17.07
N TYR A 99 -8.90 -4.64 15.77
CA TYR A 99 -7.61 -4.19 15.22
C TYR A 99 -7.54 -2.68 14.94
N PHE A 100 -8.59 -1.91 15.22
CA PHE A 100 -8.57 -0.45 15.09
C PHE A 100 -9.27 0.25 16.25
N THR A 101 -9.05 1.56 16.36
CA THR A 101 -9.69 2.41 17.37
C THR A 101 -10.51 3.50 16.70
N GLY A 102 -11.60 3.91 17.36
CA GLY A 102 -12.52 4.89 16.81
C GLY A 102 -13.40 4.29 15.71
N ASN A 103 -13.71 5.10 14.69
CA ASN A 103 -14.55 4.70 13.56
C ASN A 103 -13.72 4.64 12.28
N LEU A 104 -14.14 3.78 11.35
CA LEU A 104 -13.65 3.81 9.97
C LEU A 104 -14.08 5.11 9.29
N ASN A 105 -13.11 5.77 8.69
CA ASN A 105 -13.33 6.95 7.86
C ASN A 105 -13.31 6.53 6.40
N TRP A 106 -14.46 6.67 5.74
CA TRP A 106 -14.63 6.23 4.37
C TRP A 106 -14.19 7.32 3.38
N VAL A 107 -13.40 6.92 2.40
CA VAL A 107 -12.82 7.77 1.36
C VAL A 107 -13.23 7.20 0.00
N PRO A 108 -14.05 7.91 -0.79
CA PRO A 108 -14.47 7.43 -2.10
C PRO A 108 -13.28 7.36 -3.05
N LEU A 109 -13.27 6.34 -3.91
CA LEU A 109 -12.25 6.21 -4.93
C LEU A 109 -12.37 7.32 -5.98
N SER A 110 -11.23 7.83 -6.45
CA SER A 110 -11.19 8.77 -7.58
C SER A 110 -11.11 8.06 -8.94
N ALA A 111 -10.67 6.80 -8.96
CA ALA A 111 -10.67 5.94 -10.13
C ALA A 111 -10.68 4.45 -9.72
N GLU A 112 -11.45 3.63 -10.45
CA GLU A 112 -11.53 2.17 -10.29
C GLU A 112 -10.40 1.48 -11.11
N THR A 113 -9.16 1.83 -10.79
CA THR A 113 -7.94 1.26 -11.37
C THR A 113 -7.09 0.63 -10.27
N TYR A 114 -6.28 1.43 -9.60
CA TYR A 114 -5.70 1.11 -8.31
C TYR A 114 -6.75 1.37 -7.22
N TRP A 115 -6.40 1.09 -5.96
CA TRP A 115 -7.10 1.63 -4.80
C TRP A 115 -6.75 3.11 -4.64
N GLN A 116 -7.21 3.92 -5.60
CA GLN A 116 -6.83 5.31 -5.80
C GLN A 116 -7.81 6.27 -5.10
N ILE A 117 -7.26 7.15 -4.26
CA ILE A 117 -8.01 8.13 -3.48
C ILE A 117 -7.46 9.54 -3.69
N PRO A 118 -8.32 10.58 -3.60
CA PRO A 118 -7.85 11.95 -3.50
C PRO A 118 -7.18 12.17 -2.14
N MET A 119 -6.08 12.92 -2.14
CA MET A 119 -5.40 13.37 -0.92
C MET A 119 -5.29 14.89 -0.94
N ASP A 120 -5.61 15.54 0.17
CA ASP A 120 -5.80 16.99 0.24
C ASP A 120 -4.47 17.74 0.40
N SER A 121 -3.59 17.22 1.26
CA SER A 121 -2.27 17.79 1.51
C SER A 121 -1.36 16.87 2.32
N ILE A 122 -0.05 17.17 2.27
CA ILE A 122 0.94 16.63 3.20
C ILE A 122 1.56 17.81 3.95
N THR A 123 1.46 17.77 5.28
CA THR A 123 1.89 18.88 6.13
C THR A 123 2.88 18.44 7.20
N VAL A 124 3.71 19.39 7.63
CA VAL A 124 4.59 19.26 8.78
C VAL A 124 4.52 20.53 9.60
N ASN A 125 4.31 20.39 10.91
CA ASN A 125 4.08 21.53 11.83
C ASN A 125 3.00 22.50 11.31
N GLY A 126 1.96 21.97 10.65
CA GLY A 126 0.86 22.75 10.06
C GLY A 126 1.19 23.46 8.74
N GLN A 127 2.40 23.32 8.19
CA GLN A 127 2.78 23.88 6.89
C GLN A 127 2.72 22.81 5.81
N ALA A 128 2.08 23.10 4.68
CA ALA A 128 2.05 22.21 3.53
C ALA A 128 3.44 22.12 2.89
N ILE A 129 4.00 20.91 2.85
CA ILE A 129 5.32 20.64 2.25
C ILE A 129 5.22 19.92 0.91
N ALA A 130 4.06 19.31 0.63
CA ALA A 130 3.75 18.65 -0.63
C ALA A 130 2.23 18.53 -0.80
N CYS A 131 1.80 18.19 -2.03
CA CYS A 131 0.38 17.99 -2.35
C CYS A 131 -0.47 19.23 -2.01
N SER A 132 0.09 20.45 -2.15
CA SER A 132 -0.62 21.69 -1.84
C SER A 132 -1.70 21.95 -2.90
N GLY A 133 -2.97 21.87 -2.51
CA GLY A 133 -4.10 21.98 -3.44
C GLY A 133 -4.63 20.63 -3.93
N GLY A 134 -4.18 19.54 -3.32
CA GLY A 134 -4.64 18.19 -3.61
C GLY A 134 -3.79 17.44 -4.63
N CYS A 135 -3.78 16.13 -4.51
CA CYS A 135 -3.10 15.19 -5.40
C CYS A 135 -3.80 13.82 -5.37
N GLN A 136 -3.26 12.85 -6.10
CA GLN A 136 -3.77 11.47 -6.08
C GLN A 136 -2.82 10.57 -5.31
N ALA A 137 -3.38 9.60 -4.59
CA ALA A 137 -2.63 8.57 -3.90
C ALA A 137 -3.24 7.19 -4.17
N ILE A 138 -2.42 6.14 -4.15
CA ILE A 138 -2.89 4.75 -4.11
C ILE A 138 -2.53 4.14 -2.75
N VAL A 139 -3.43 3.35 -2.18
CA VAL A 139 -3.12 2.53 -0.99
C VAL A 139 -2.66 1.17 -1.49
N ASP A 140 -1.37 0.84 -1.27
CA ASP A 140 -0.72 -0.29 -1.94
C ASP A 140 0.07 -1.16 -0.97
N THR A 141 -0.48 -2.33 -0.67
CA THR A 141 0.18 -3.35 0.16
C THR A 141 1.40 -3.99 -0.50
N GLY A 142 1.63 -3.74 -1.79
CA GLY A 142 2.78 -4.24 -2.55
C GLY A 142 4.01 -3.33 -2.49
N THR A 143 3.88 -2.12 -1.94
CA THR A 143 4.97 -1.14 -1.85
C THR A 143 5.42 -0.97 -0.40
N SER A 144 6.71 -1.15 -0.13
CA SER A 144 7.24 -1.12 1.24
C SER A 144 7.32 0.28 1.86
N LEU A 145 7.51 1.33 1.06
CA LEU A 145 7.77 2.70 1.51
C LEU A 145 6.62 3.64 1.11
N LEU A 146 6.73 4.90 1.51
CA LEU A 146 5.93 6.00 0.96
C LEU A 146 6.62 6.49 -0.30
N ALA A 147 5.97 6.38 -1.45
CA ALA A 147 6.52 6.88 -2.71
C ALA A 147 5.81 8.14 -3.17
N GLY A 148 6.54 9.07 -3.77
CA GLY A 148 5.94 10.29 -4.31
C GLY A 148 6.81 11.01 -5.34
N PRO A 149 6.31 12.14 -5.87
CA PRO A 149 7.00 12.93 -6.88
C PRO A 149 8.40 13.38 -6.41
N PRO A 150 9.44 13.35 -7.25
CA PRO A 150 10.81 13.62 -6.83
C PRO A 150 11.02 14.96 -6.12
N SER A 151 10.33 16.02 -6.54
CA SER A 151 10.43 17.36 -5.92
C SER A 151 9.85 17.41 -4.50
N ALA A 152 8.71 16.75 -4.29
CA ALA A 152 8.08 16.63 -2.99
C ALA A 152 8.91 15.76 -2.05
N ILE A 153 9.41 14.62 -2.54
CA ILE A 153 10.29 13.74 -1.77
C ILE A 153 11.57 14.49 -1.40
N ALA A 154 12.22 15.20 -2.33
CA ALA A 154 13.40 16.00 -2.00
C ALA A 154 13.14 17.01 -0.86
N SER A 155 11.95 17.64 -0.85
CA SER A 155 11.55 18.57 0.22
C SER A 155 11.41 17.86 1.57
N ILE A 156 10.78 16.69 1.60
CA ILE A 156 10.68 15.83 2.80
C ILE A 156 12.07 15.38 3.26
N GLN A 157 12.92 14.92 2.35
CA GLN A 157 14.25 14.41 2.65
C GLN A 157 15.16 15.49 3.24
N ASN A 158 15.08 16.72 2.73
CA ASN A 158 15.77 17.88 3.30
C ASN A 158 15.25 18.21 4.70
N PHE A 159 13.92 18.17 4.88
CA PHE A 159 13.29 18.46 6.16
C PHE A 159 13.72 17.48 7.26
N ILE A 160 13.73 16.17 6.97
CA ILE A 160 14.14 15.15 7.95
C ILE A 160 15.66 15.03 8.12
N GLY A 161 16.44 15.82 7.36
CA GLY A 161 17.91 15.81 7.42
C GLY A 161 18.54 14.51 6.92
N SER A 162 17.92 13.87 5.91
CA SER A 162 18.46 12.65 5.32
C SER A 162 19.61 12.93 4.33
N GLN A 163 20.44 11.91 4.09
CA GLN A 163 21.48 11.93 3.07
C GLN A 163 21.35 10.72 2.16
N TYR A 164 21.44 10.94 0.85
CA TYR A 164 21.37 9.84 -0.11
C TYR A 164 22.70 9.08 -0.16
N SER A 165 22.66 7.77 0.08
CA SER A 165 23.83 6.88 0.08
C SER A 165 23.41 5.48 -0.36
N ASN A 166 24.16 4.88 -1.29
CA ASN A 166 23.95 3.50 -1.77
C ASN A 166 22.50 3.15 -2.18
N GLY A 167 21.82 4.09 -2.84
CA GLY A 167 20.44 3.87 -3.30
C GLY A 167 19.35 4.14 -2.25
N GLN A 168 19.72 4.66 -1.07
CA GLN A 168 18.81 4.86 0.06
C GLN A 168 19.00 6.24 0.68
N TYR A 169 17.96 6.77 1.33
CA TYR A 169 18.06 7.99 2.13
C TYR A 169 18.33 7.62 3.59
N ILE A 170 19.53 7.91 4.07
CA ILE A 170 20.00 7.59 5.42
C ILE A 170 19.69 8.75 6.36
N VAL A 171 19.17 8.45 7.55
CA VAL A 171 18.83 9.43 8.59
C VAL A 171 19.63 9.12 9.85
N ASN A 172 20.02 10.14 10.61
CA ASN A 172 20.64 9.93 11.91
C ASN A 172 19.61 9.35 12.90
N CYS A 173 19.84 8.12 13.38
CA CYS A 173 18.94 7.45 14.33
C CYS A 173 18.67 8.26 15.60
N ASN A 174 19.63 9.08 16.05
CA ASN A 174 19.46 9.92 17.23
C ASN A 174 18.52 11.13 17.01
N ALA A 175 18.14 11.40 15.75
CA ALA A 175 17.23 12.48 15.41
C ALA A 175 15.75 12.06 15.47
N ILE A 176 15.43 10.76 15.53
CA ILE A 176 14.04 10.24 15.45
C ILE A 176 13.14 10.93 16.47
N ASN A 177 13.54 11.01 17.73
CA ASN A 177 12.73 11.62 18.80
C ASN A 177 12.58 13.16 18.71
N LYS A 178 13.24 13.80 17.74
CA LYS A 178 13.22 15.26 17.53
C LYS A 178 12.46 15.64 16.26
N LEU A 179 12.16 14.67 15.41
CA LEU A 179 11.46 14.93 14.17
C LEU A 179 9.94 14.97 14.42
N PRO A 180 9.21 15.92 13.83
CA PRO A 180 7.77 16.04 14.01
C PRO A 180 7.03 14.99 13.19
N ASP A 181 5.74 14.86 13.47
CA ASP A 181 4.86 14.05 12.64
C ASP A 181 4.73 14.66 11.23
N ILE A 182 4.65 13.77 10.23
CA ILE A 182 4.23 14.12 8.87
C ILE A 182 2.76 13.75 8.76
N VAL A 183 1.91 14.72 8.43
CA VAL A 183 0.46 14.55 8.46
C VAL A 183 -0.09 14.52 7.04
N PHE A 184 -0.72 13.40 6.69
CA PHE A 184 -1.47 13.23 5.45
C PHE A 184 -2.91 13.63 5.70
N THR A 185 -3.45 14.57 4.95
CA THR A 185 -4.87 14.94 5.05
C THR A 185 -5.63 14.30 3.90
N ILE A 186 -6.62 13.47 4.21
CA ILE A 186 -7.41 12.71 3.24
C ILE A 186 -8.88 12.88 3.61
N ASN A 187 -9.69 13.39 2.68
CA ASN A 187 -11.11 13.64 2.88
C ASN A 187 -11.38 14.54 4.12
N GLY A 188 -10.54 15.55 4.33
CA GLY A 188 -10.59 16.47 5.48
C GLY A 188 -10.11 15.89 6.82
N ILE A 189 -9.67 14.63 6.85
CA ILE A 189 -9.24 13.93 8.07
C ILE A 189 -7.72 13.82 8.09
N GLN A 190 -7.12 14.04 9.26
CA GLN A 190 -5.68 14.00 9.46
C GLN A 190 -5.21 12.61 9.87
N TYR A 191 -4.21 12.11 9.14
CA TYR A 191 -3.51 10.85 9.36
C TYR A 191 -2.03 11.13 9.67
N PRO A 192 -1.69 11.44 10.94
CA PRO A 192 -0.32 11.69 11.35
C PRO A 192 0.54 10.41 11.28
N LEU A 193 1.75 10.53 10.75
CA LEU A 193 2.80 9.51 10.88
C LEU A 193 3.90 10.06 11.76
N SER A 194 4.17 9.38 12.87
CA SER A 194 5.28 9.72 13.74
C SER A 194 6.62 9.36 13.12
N ALA A 195 7.69 10.00 13.59
CA ALA A 195 9.05 9.72 13.13
C ALA A 195 9.45 8.25 13.27
N SER A 196 8.96 7.55 14.31
CA SER A 196 9.20 6.12 14.47
C SER A 196 8.48 5.25 13.43
N ALA A 197 7.41 5.75 12.80
CA ALA A 197 6.71 5.06 11.72
C ALA A 197 7.40 5.28 10.37
N TYR A 198 7.72 6.54 10.03
CA TYR A 198 8.32 6.87 8.73
C TYR A 198 9.85 6.79 8.70
N ILE A 199 10.54 6.46 9.80
CA ILE A 199 11.97 6.13 9.80
C ILE A 199 12.14 4.65 10.14
N ARG A 200 12.71 3.91 9.20
CA ARG A 200 13.04 2.50 9.38
C ARG A 200 14.37 2.35 10.11
N GLN A 201 14.37 1.57 11.18
CA GLN A 201 15.53 1.36 12.03
C GLN A 201 16.11 -0.03 11.75
N PHE A 202 17.37 -0.06 11.32
CA PHE A 202 18.17 -1.27 11.17
C PHE A 202 19.26 -1.30 12.26
N PRO A 203 19.88 -2.46 12.54
CA PRO A 203 20.87 -2.58 13.61
C PRO A 203 22.03 -1.57 13.54
N SER A 204 22.42 -1.13 12.34
CA SER A 204 23.58 -0.25 12.13
C SER A 204 23.26 1.12 11.50
N TYR A 205 22.03 1.35 11.03
CA TYR A 205 21.66 2.60 10.38
C TYR A 205 20.14 2.81 10.42
N CYS A 206 19.71 4.06 10.16
CA CYS A 206 18.31 4.39 9.97
C CYS A 206 18.09 4.92 8.57
N MET A 207 16.95 4.58 7.99
CA MET A 207 16.59 4.91 6.62
C MET A 207 15.25 5.64 6.60
N SER A 208 15.13 6.64 5.73
CA SER A 208 13.87 7.29 5.41
C SER A 208 12.88 6.26 4.86
N GLY A 209 11.65 6.33 5.34
CA GLY A 209 10.51 5.59 4.82
C GLY A 209 9.91 6.21 3.56
N PHE A 210 10.59 7.19 2.96
CA PHE A 210 10.19 7.86 1.72
C PHE A 210 11.14 7.52 0.58
N GLU A 211 10.57 7.24 -0.58
CA GLU A 211 11.30 7.03 -1.82
C GLU A 211 10.73 7.84 -2.97
N ASN A 212 11.57 8.13 -3.96
CA ASN A 212 11.10 8.81 -5.16
C ASN A 212 10.51 7.79 -6.14
N ILE A 213 9.42 8.18 -6.79
CA ILE A 213 8.92 7.45 -7.94
C ILE A 213 8.70 8.43 -9.09
N ALA A 214 9.27 8.08 -10.24
CA ALA A 214 9.12 8.88 -11.45
C ALA A 214 7.89 8.38 -12.23
N PHE A 215 6.70 8.81 -11.80
CA PHE A 215 5.49 8.68 -12.62
C PHE A 215 5.28 9.93 -13.48
N GLN A 216 4.51 9.77 -14.56
CA GLN A 216 4.14 10.88 -15.45
C GLN A 216 3.14 11.85 -14.79
N TYR A 217 2.56 11.47 -13.65
CA TYR A 217 1.57 12.24 -12.88
C TYR A 217 2.00 12.34 -11.41
N ASP A 218 1.49 13.34 -10.69
CA ASP A 218 1.71 13.54 -9.25
C ASP A 218 0.96 12.49 -8.40
N LEU A 219 1.35 11.22 -8.57
CA LEU A 219 0.81 10.08 -7.85
C LEU A 219 1.67 9.76 -6.63
N TRP A 220 1.01 9.57 -5.50
CA TRP A 220 1.62 9.06 -4.27
C TRP A 220 1.29 7.59 -4.07
N ILE A 221 2.17 6.86 -3.42
CA ILE A 221 1.92 5.50 -2.95
C ILE A 221 1.96 5.51 -1.43
N LEU A 222 0.82 5.20 -0.81
CA LEU A 222 0.69 4.94 0.62
C LEU A 222 0.93 3.44 0.85
N GLY A 223 2.21 3.09 0.99
CA GLY A 223 2.66 1.71 1.18
C GLY A 223 2.60 1.22 2.63
N ASP A 224 3.36 0.17 2.94
CA ASP A 224 3.37 -0.47 4.26
C ASP A 224 3.61 0.51 5.42
N VAL A 225 4.45 1.54 5.22
CA VAL A 225 4.72 2.57 6.23
C VAL A 225 3.43 3.23 6.72
N PHE A 226 2.48 3.49 5.82
CA PHE A 226 1.17 4.04 6.14
C PHE A 226 0.23 2.95 6.68
N ILE A 227 0.14 1.82 5.99
CA ILE A 227 -0.82 0.73 6.29
C ILE A 227 -0.54 0.08 7.66
N ARG A 228 0.71 0.08 8.14
CA ARG A 228 1.03 -0.35 9.50
C ARG A 228 0.46 0.56 10.60
N GLN A 229 0.17 1.83 10.29
CA GLN A 229 -0.42 2.78 11.25
C GLN A 229 -1.94 2.84 11.13
N TYR A 230 -2.48 2.49 9.96
CA TYR A 230 -3.90 2.61 9.66
C TYR A 230 -4.46 1.30 9.11
N TYR A 231 -5.37 0.70 9.89
CA TYR A 231 -6.17 -0.41 9.43
C TYR A 231 -6.95 0.02 8.19
N SER A 232 -6.84 -0.78 7.13
CA SER A 232 -7.33 -0.42 5.80
C SER A 232 -8.41 -1.40 5.36
N VAL A 233 -9.59 -0.89 5.00
CA VAL A 233 -10.68 -1.65 4.41
C VAL A 233 -10.85 -1.24 2.96
N PHE A 234 -10.94 -2.22 2.07
CA PHE A 234 -11.06 -2.05 0.63
C PHE A 234 -12.44 -2.54 0.20
N ASP A 235 -13.36 -1.61 -0.03
CA ASP A 235 -14.78 -1.87 -0.22
C ASP A 235 -15.15 -1.78 -1.71
N ARG A 236 -15.41 -2.93 -2.33
CA ARG A 236 -15.84 -3.06 -3.73
C ARG A 236 -17.33 -2.84 -3.91
N ALA A 237 -18.15 -3.01 -2.87
CA ALA A 237 -19.59 -2.74 -2.95
C ALA A 237 -19.88 -1.24 -3.13
N ASN A 238 -19.09 -0.39 -2.46
CA ASN A 238 -19.29 1.06 -2.45
C ASN A 238 -18.16 1.86 -3.12
N ASN A 239 -17.15 1.19 -3.67
CA ASN A 239 -15.99 1.80 -4.31
C ASN A 239 -15.31 2.86 -3.43
N GLN A 240 -14.85 2.44 -2.25
CA GLN A 240 -14.25 3.30 -1.24
C GLN A 240 -13.18 2.57 -0.41
N ILE A 241 -12.35 3.33 0.30
CA ILE A 241 -11.40 2.82 1.31
C ILE A 241 -11.82 3.30 2.69
N GLY A 242 -11.84 2.41 3.67
CA GLY A 242 -12.02 2.73 5.09
C GLY A 242 -10.69 2.78 5.80
N LEU A 243 -10.41 3.87 6.52
CA LEU A 243 -9.17 4.04 7.29
C LEU A 243 -9.46 4.34 8.76
N ALA A 244 -8.78 3.64 9.66
CA ALA A 244 -8.80 3.91 11.10
C ALA A 244 -7.43 3.63 11.75
N PRO A 245 -7.04 4.37 12.81
CA PRO A 245 -5.80 4.08 13.54
C PRO A 245 -5.81 2.67 14.11
N VAL A 246 -4.72 1.92 13.94
CA VAL A 246 -4.60 0.57 14.50
C VAL A 246 -4.73 0.58 16.02
N ALA A 247 -5.36 -0.46 16.59
CA ALA A 247 -5.41 -0.67 18.03
C ALA A 247 -4.00 -1.00 18.56
N LYS A 248 -3.66 -0.46 19.73
CA LYS A 248 -2.37 -0.70 20.40
C LYS A 248 -2.37 -1.99 21.19
#